data_AF-A0AA51H7L5-F1
#
_entry.id   AF-A0AA51H7L5-F1
#
_cell.length_a   1.000
_cell.length_b   1.000
_cell.length_c   1.000
_cell.angle_alpha   90.00
_cell.angle_beta   90.00
_cell.angle_gamma   90.00
#
_symmetry.space_group_name_H-M   'P 1'
#
loop_
_entity.id
_entity.type
_entity.pdbx_description
1 polymer ?
#
loop_
_entity_poly.entity_id
_entity_poly.type
_entity_poly.pdbx_seq_one_letter_code
_entity_poly.pdbx_strand_id
1 'polypeptide(L)'
;MSSKIKPGETVFLFMLLGIGTGAFIESINMYMNDPAPSSYGALPLFLSSIIVLFMIKIIFFESNKTVSESENFVLKEKFKLAVEYIFTKDILLMLLMLIGYCLLLVLGVGFELVTPIFLFTSMSYLMNGKYLQSLIFTVVVMAFILIIFNTIFQVILP
;
A
#
# COMPACT_ATOMS: atom_id res chain seq x y z
N MET A 1 -30.77 -16.01 13.79
CA MET A 1 -30.50 -15.06 14.89
C MET A 1 -29.53 -14.02 14.32
N SER A 2 -30.00 -12.79 14.13
CA SER A 2 -29.29 -11.73 13.39
C SER A 2 -28.27 -11.05 14.31
N SER A 3 -26.98 -11.28 14.07
CA SER A 3 -25.88 -10.63 14.81
C SER A 3 -25.48 -9.34 14.11
N LYS A 4 -25.79 -8.20 14.75
CA LYS A 4 -25.42 -6.86 14.28
C LYS A 4 -23.91 -6.65 14.37
N ILE A 5 -23.32 -6.09 13.32
CA ILE A 5 -21.92 -5.62 13.30
C ILE A 5 -21.72 -4.63 14.46
N LYS A 6 -20.58 -4.72 15.16
CA LYS A 6 -20.23 -3.71 16.17
C LYS A 6 -20.08 -2.35 15.46
N PRO A 7 -20.71 -1.28 15.94
CA PRO A 7 -20.74 0.01 15.25
C PRO A 7 -19.34 0.57 14.92
N GLY A 8 -18.31 0.24 15.69
CA GLY A 8 -16.92 0.67 15.44
C GLY A 8 -16.27 0.06 14.18
N GLU A 9 -16.56 -1.20 13.85
CA GLU A 9 -16.00 -1.86 12.67
C GLU A 9 -16.68 -1.37 11.39
N THR A 10 -17.99 -1.15 11.46
CA THR A 10 -18.75 -0.51 10.38
C THR A 10 -18.21 0.90 10.10
N VAL A 11 -18.02 1.72 11.13
CA VAL A 11 -17.46 3.08 10.98
C VAL A 11 -16.05 3.05 10.39
N PHE A 12 -15.20 2.11 10.82
CA PHE A 12 -13.85 1.96 10.29
C PHE A 12 -13.84 1.56 8.80
N LEU A 13 -14.69 0.61 8.39
CA LEU A 13 -14.84 0.21 7.00
C LEU A 13 -15.35 1.36 6.12
N PHE A 14 -16.33 2.13 6.60
CA PHE A 14 -16.80 3.32 5.87
C PHE A 14 -15.73 4.43 5.80
N MET A 15 -14.93 4.62 6.85
CA MET A 15 -13.80 5.56 6.84
C MET A 15 -12.75 5.13 5.81
N LEU A 16 -12.37 3.85 5.78
CA LEU A 16 -11.46 3.28 4.77
C LEU A 16 -12.00 3.41 3.36
N LEU A 17 -13.30 3.15 3.16
CA LEU A 17 -13.95 3.37 1.87
C LEU A 17 -13.89 4.85 1.46
N GLY A 18 -14.09 5.77 2.40
CA GLY A 18 -13.93 7.22 2.16
C GLY A 18 -12.52 7.58 1.72
N ILE A 19 -11.50 7.10 2.42
CA ILE A 19 -10.08 7.32 2.05
C ILE A 19 -9.77 6.71 0.68
N GLY A 20 -10.20 5.46 0.43
CA GLY A 20 -10.00 4.78 -0.84
C GLY A 20 -10.67 5.50 -2.01
N THR A 21 -11.89 6.02 -1.79
CA THR A 21 -12.60 6.81 -2.79
C THR A 21 -11.92 8.15 -3.05
N GLY A 22 -11.40 8.81 -2.01
CA GLY A 22 -10.60 10.03 -2.16
C GLY A 22 -9.36 9.79 -3.01
N ALA A 23 -8.61 8.71 -2.72
CA ALA A 23 -7.47 8.29 -3.55
C ALA A 23 -7.88 7.95 -4.99
N PHE A 24 -9.06 7.35 -5.19
CA PHE A 24 -9.62 7.06 -6.51
C PHE A 24 -9.91 8.33 -7.31
N ILE A 25 -10.54 9.33 -6.69
CA ILE A 25 -10.81 10.63 -7.33
C ILE A 25 -9.51 11.33 -7.72
N GLU A 26 -8.53 11.41 -6.82
CA GLU A 26 -7.23 12.01 -7.13
C GLU A 26 -6.51 11.27 -8.25
N SER A 27 -6.57 9.93 -8.26
CA SER A 27 -5.99 9.15 -9.34
C SER A 27 -6.71 9.34 -10.68
N ILE A 28 -8.03 9.56 -10.69
CA ILE A 28 -8.76 9.97 -11.91
C ILE A 28 -8.26 11.32 -12.38
N ASN A 29 -8.13 12.31 -11.49
CA ASN A 29 -7.64 13.63 -11.86
C ASN A 29 -6.22 13.56 -12.45
N MET A 30 -5.34 12.77 -11.85
CA MET A 30 -3.99 12.52 -12.37
C MET A 30 -4.03 11.86 -13.75
N TYR A 31 -4.88 10.85 -13.94
CA TYR A 31 -5.02 10.16 -15.23
C TYR A 31 -5.65 11.06 -16.31
N MET A 32 -6.58 11.94 -15.97
CA MET A 32 -7.18 12.86 -16.93
C MET A 32 -6.22 13.95 -17.40
N ASN A 33 -5.26 14.34 -16.56
CA ASN A 33 -4.21 15.29 -16.93
C ASN A 33 -3.22 14.70 -17.94
N ASP A 34 -2.99 13.40 -17.89
CA ASP A 34 -2.17 12.66 -18.86
C ASP A 34 -2.83 11.28 -19.13
N PRO A 35 -3.79 11.21 -20.07
CA PRO A 35 -4.59 10.01 -20.32
C PRO A 35 -3.83 9.03 -21.21
N ALA A 36 -2.74 8.49 -20.67
CA ALA A 36 -1.97 7.43 -21.26
C ALA A 36 -1.85 6.26 -20.26
N PRO A 37 -1.83 5.00 -20.72
CA PRO A 37 -1.47 3.86 -19.86
C PRO A 37 -0.10 4.04 -19.18
N SER A 38 0.77 4.84 -19.80
CA SER A 38 2.10 5.22 -19.32
C SER A 38 2.13 6.41 -18.38
N SER A 39 0.97 6.96 -18.03
CA SER A 39 0.93 8.11 -17.15
C SER A 39 1.15 7.74 -15.70
N TYR A 40 1.65 8.71 -14.94
CA TYR A 40 1.80 8.60 -13.50
C TYR A 40 0.46 8.42 -12.76
N GLY A 41 -0.67 8.63 -13.42
CA GLY A 41 -2.02 8.41 -12.89
C GLY A 41 -2.58 6.99 -13.09
N ALA A 42 -2.08 6.22 -14.07
CA ALA A 42 -2.66 4.93 -14.45
C ALA A 42 -2.55 3.86 -13.36
N LEU A 43 -1.39 3.77 -12.70
CA LEU A 43 -1.14 2.78 -11.65
C LEU A 43 -1.88 3.12 -10.33
N PRO A 44 -1.85 4.38 -9.85
CA PRO A 44 -2.73 4.82 -8.76
C PRO A 44 -4.21 4.53 -9.02
N LEU A 45 -4.70 4.78 -10.25
CA LEU A 45 -6.09 4.54 -10.64
C LEU A 45 -6.47 3.06 -10.53
N PHE A 46 -5.60 2.17 -11.02
CA PHE A 46 -5.83 0.73 -10.94
C PHE A 46 -5.90 0.24 -9.48
N LEU A 47 -4.94 0.65 -8.64
CA LEU A 47 -4.89 0.24 -7.25
C LEU A 47 -6.07 0.79 -6.44
N SER A 48 -6.38 2.07 -6.58
CA SER A 48 -7.49 2.71 -5.88
C SER A 48 -8.83 2.11 -6.29
N SER A 49 -9.01 1.75 -7.57
CA SER A 49 -10.18 1.00 -8.06
C SER A 49 -10.36 -0.32 -7.33
N ILE A 50 -9.29 -1.11 -7.20
CA ILE A 50 -9.33 -2.42 -6.53
C ILE A 50 -9.67 -2.25 -5.04
N ILE A 51 -9.05 -1.27 -4.38
CA ILE A 51 -9.32 -0.97 -2.97
C ILE A 51 -10.80 -0.64 -2.77
N VAL A 52 -11.36 0.26 -3.59
CA VAL A 52 -12.78 0.63 -3.51
C VAL A 52 -13.67 -0.59 -3.76
N LEU A 53 -13.39 -1.39 -4.78
CA LEU A 53 -14.17 -2.59 -5.10
C LEU A 53 -14.15 -3.62 -3.97
N PHE A 54 -12.99 -3.86 -3.36
CA PHE A 54 -12.90 -4.78 -2.21
C PHE A 54 -13.59 -4.23 -0.97
N MET A 55 -13.47 -2.93 -0.68
CA MET A 55 -14.18 -2.33 0.45
C MET A 55 -15.71 -2.41 0.28
N ILE A 56 -16.21 -2.12 -0.92
CA ILE A 56 -17.63 -2.31 -1.26
C ILE A 56 -18.02 -3.78 -1.06
N LYS A 57 -17.25 -4.72 -1.60
CA LYS A 57 -17.53 -6.16 -1.44
C LYS A 57 -17.59 -6.57 0.03
N ILE A 58 -16.64 -6.15 0.86
CA ILE A 58 -16.59 -6.47 2.29
C ILE A 58 -17.85 -5.93 3.00
N ILE A 59 -18.22 -4.68 2.74
CA ILE A 59 -19.40 -4.04 3.34
C ILE A 59 -20.69 -4.76 2.94
N PHE A 60 -20.82 -5.20 1.68
CA PHE A 60 -22.05 -5.83 1.19
C PHE A 60 -22.14 -7.35 1.47
N PHE A 61 -21.02 -8.08 1.45
CA PHE A 61 -21.01 -9.55 1.51
C PHE A 61 -20.50 -10.13 2.83
N GLU A 62 -19.55 -9.49 3.49
CA GLU A 62 -18.87 -10.03 4.68
C GLU A 62 -19.36 -9.41 5.99
N SER A 63 -19.98 -8.23 5.94
CA SER A 63 -20.56 -7.56 7.11
C SER A 63 -21.57 -8.43 7.88
N ASN A 64 -22.16 -9.46 7.25
CA ASN A 64 -23.08 -10.39 7.92
C ASN A 64 -22.41 -11.58 8.63
N LYS A 65 -21.07 -11.77 8.56
CA LYS A 65 -20.43 -13.06 8.93
C LYS A 65 -19.32 -13.05 9.98
N THR A 66 -18.91 -11.94 10.58
CA THR A 66 -17.79 -11.95 11.53
C THR A 66 -18.22 -11.73 12.98
N VAL A 67 -18.20 -12.81 13.75
CA VAL A 67 -18.00 -12.78 15.20
C VAL A 67 -16.50 -12.71 15.45
N SER A 68 -16.04 -11.76 16.24
CA SER A 68 -14.84 -11.97 17.07
C SER A 68 -14.86 -11.11 18.31
N GLU A 69 -14.54 -11.77 19.41
CA GLU A 69 -14.39 -11.29 20.77
C GLU A 69 -13.40 -10.12 20.88
N SER A 70 -13.76 -9.15 21.71
CA SER A 70 -12.81 -8.50 22.62
C SER A 70 -13.58 -7.49 23.45
N GLU A 71 -13.47 -7.71 24.75
CA GLU A 71 -14.17 -7.09 25.86
C GLU A 71 -13.84 -5.60 26.03
N ASN A 72 -14.56 -5.01 26.97
CA ASN A 72 -14.61 -3.61 27.40
C ASN A 72 -13.24 -2.94 27.58
N PHE A 73 -12.65 -2.41 26.51
CA PHE A 73 -11.51 -1.49 26.59
C PHE A 73 -11.87 -0.14 25.99
N VAL A 74 -11.52 0.92 26.70
CA VAL A 74 -11.76 2.32 26.35
C VAL A 74 -11.14 2.61 24.98
N LEU A 75 -11.89 3.22 24.06
CA LEU A 75 -11.49 3.50 22.67
C LEU A 75 -10.08 4.11 22.52
N LYS A 76 -9.68 4.93 23.49
CA LYS A 76 -8.36 5.57 23.55
C LYS A 76 -7.22 4.58 23.81
N GLU A 77 -7.46 3.56 24.62
CA GLU A 77 -6.50 2.49 24.89
C GLU A 77 -6.40 1.54 23.69
N LYS A 78 -7.52 1.22 23.02
CA LYS A 78 -7.49 0.48 21.75
C LYS A 78 -6.70 1.20 20.67
N PHE A 79 -6.86 2.52 20.53
CA PHE A 79 -6.11 3.29 19.55
C PHE A 79 -4.62 3.35 19.88
N LYS A 80 -4.26 3.58 21.16
CA LYS A 80 -2.86 3.58 21.58
C LYS A 80 -2.20 2.22 21.37
N LEU A 81 -2.86 1.13 21.79
CA LEU A 81 -2.38 -0.23 21.59
C LEU A 81 -2.28 -0.59 20.11
N ALA A 82 -3.25 -0.17 19.29
CA ALA A 82 -3.21 -0.38 17.85
C ALA A 82 -2.06 0.39 17.19
N VAL A 83 -1.84 1.65 17.56
CA VAL A 83 -0.71 2.46 17.06
C VAL A 83 0.61 1.86 17.49
N GLU A 84 0.75 1.43 18.74
CA GLU A 84 1.98 0.82 19.25
C GLU A 84 2.26 -0.55 18.60
N TYR A 85 1.20 -1.32 18.32
CA TYR A 85 1.28 -2.57 17.58
C TYR A 85 1.65 -2.36 16.10
N ILE A 86 1.05 -1.37 15.44
CA ILE A 86 1.28 -1.06 14.02
C ILE A 86 2.63 -0.37 13.83
N PHE A 87 3.04 0.55 14.70
CA PHE A 87 4.32 1.28 14.58
C PHE A 87 5.44 0.54 15.31
N THR A 88 5.68 -0.70 14.91
CA THR A 88 6.89 -1.42 15.31
C THR A 88 8.13 -0.73 14.71
N LYS A 89 9.28 -0.83 15.38
CA LYS A 89 10.55 -0.23 14.92
C LYS A 89 10.86 -0.53 13.45
N ASP A 90 10.58 -1.74 13.00
CA ASP A 90 10.80 -2.15 11.61
C ASP A 90 9.92 -1.39 10.63
N ILE A 91 8.65 -1.14 10.99
CA ILE A 91 7.71 -0.37 10.16
C ILE A 91 8.14 1.09 10.09
N LEU A 92 8.59 1.68 11.20
CA LEU A 92 9.14 3.04 11.21
C LEU A 92 10.38 3.15 10.33
N LEU A 93 11.30 2.18 10.39
CA LEU A 93 12.49 2.19 9.55
C LEU A 93 12.14 2.01 8.07
N MET A 94 11.22 1.12 7.75
CA MET A 94 10.71 0.91 6.40
C MET A 94 10.04 2.17 5.83
N LEU A 95 9.24 2.87 6.64
CA LEU A 95 8.63 4.15 6.27
C LEU A 95 9.70 5.21 6.00
N LEU A 96 10.75 5.28 6.83
CA LEU A 96 11.87 6.21 6.63
C LEU A 96 12.65 5.88 5.36
N MET A 97 12.91 4.59 5.08
CA MET A 97 13.52 4.16 3.82
C MET A 97 12.65 4.52 2.62
N LEU A 98 11.33 4.39 2.71
CA LEU A 98 10.39 4.76 1.65
C LEU A 98 10.43 6.27 1.36
N ILE A 99 10.44 7.10 2.41
CA ILE A 99 10.59 8.55 2.26
C ILE A 99 11.93 8.88 1.57
N GLY A 100 13.02 8.22 1.99
CA GLY A 100 14.34 8.36 1.36
C GLY A 100 14.33 7.97 -0.12
N TYR A 101 13.68 6.86 -0.47
CA TYR A 101 13.49 6.43 -1.85
C TYR A 101 12.76 7.49 -2.69
N CYS A 102 11.64 8.02 -2.19
CA CYS A 102 10.89 9.06 -2.89
C CYS A 102 11.73 10.33 -3.09
N LEU A 103 12.51 10.74 -2.08
CA LEU A 103 13.39 11.91 -2.19
C LEU A 103 14.48 11.72 -3.24
N LEU A 104 15.11 10.53 -3.30
CA LEU A 104 16.12 10.22 -4.30
C LEU A 104 15.57 10.29 -5.73
N LEU A 105 14.34 9.81 -5.95
CA LEU A 105 13.68 9.93 -7.24
C LEU A 105 13.38 11.39 -7.60
N VAL A 106 12.90 12.20 -6.64
CA VAL A 106 12.63 13.63 -6.86
C VAL A 106 13.91 14.40 -7.21
N LEU A 107 15.07 13.98 -6.68
CA LEU A 107 16.38 14.55 -7.00
C LEU A 107 16.91 14.13 -8.39
N GLY A 108 16.16 13.33 -9.15
CA GLY A 108 16.53 12.90 -10.49
C GLY A 108 17.52 11.75 -10.54
N VAL A 109 17.67 10.99 -9.43
CA VAL A 109 18.42 9.74 -9.48
C VAL A 109 17.56 8.71 -10.20
N GLY A 110 18.05 8.20 -11.34
CA GLY A 110 17.28 7.34 -12.24
C GLY A 110 16.66 6.14 -11.52
N PHE A 111 15.43 5.81 -11.89
CA PHE A 111 14.62 4.76 -11.25
C PHE A 111 15.33 3.40 -11.22
N GLU A 112 16.10 3.10 -12.27
CA GLU A 112 16.86 1.86 -12.42
C GLU A 112 17.97 1.68 -11.38
N LEU A 113 18.46 2.75 -10.76
CA LEU A 113 19.49 2.70 -9.72
C LEU A 113 18.89 2.76 -8.32
N VAL A 114 17.92 3.66 -8.10
CA VAL A 114 17.33 3.86 -6.78
C VAL A 114 16.52 2.64 -6.35
N THR A 115 15.76 2.03 -7.28
CA THR A 115 14.84 0.93 -6.98
C THR A 115 15.57 -0.33 -6.53
N PRO A 116 16.63 -0.83 -7.22
CA PRO A 116 17.41 -1.96 -6.74
C PRO A 116 18.09 -1.70 -5.40
N ILE A 117 18.64 -0.50 -5.18
CA ILE A 117 19.29 -0.14 -3.90
C ILE A 117 18.26 -0.18 -2.77
N PHE A 118 17.08 0.42 -2.97
CA PHE A 118 15.99 0.40 -1.99
C PHE A 118 15.51 -1.03 -1.71
N LEU A 119 15.23 -1.82 -2.75
CA LEU A 119 14.76 -3.20 -2.61
C LEU A 119 15.81 -4.07 -1.91
N PHE A 120 17.07 -3.95 -2.29
CA PHE A 120 18.14 -4.74 -1.68
C PHE A 120 18.33 -4.35 -0.20
N THR A 121 18.37 -3.05 0.10
CA THR A 121 18.57 -2.56 1.47
C THR A 121 17.40 -2.95 2.37
N SER A 122 16.16 -2.73 1.92
CA SER A 122 14.96 -3.09 2.68
C SER A 122 14.84 -4.60 2.91
N MET A 123 15.02 -5.41 1.86
CA MET A 123 14.97 -6.87 1.99
C MET A 123 16.12 -7.42 2.85
N SER A 124 17.31 -6.85 2.74
CA SER A 124 18.45 -7.26 3.59
C SER A 124 18.19 -6.95 5.06
N TYR A 125 17.59 -5.79 5.35
CA TYR A 125 17.18 -5.42 6.69
C TYR A 125 16.07 -6.36 7.23
N LEU A 126 14.99 -6.55 6.47
CA LEU A 126 13.85 -7.39 6.86
C LEU A 126 14.20 -8.88 7.01
N MET A 127 15.14 -9.39 6.21
CA MET A 127 15.56 -10.80 6.23
C MET A 127 16.70 -11.10 7.22
N ASN A 128 17.01 -10.19 8.14
CA ASN A 128 18.09 -10.33 9.13
C ASN A 128 19.47 -10.63 8.50
N GLY A 129 19.85 -9.91 7.44
CA GLY A 129 21.20 -10.00 6.85
C GLY A 129 21.44 -11.19 5.91
N LYS A 130 20.39 -11.86 5.41
CA LYS A 130 20.52 -12.89 4.36
C LYS A 130 20.77 -12.28 2.97
N TYR A 131 21.90 -11.60 2.80
CA TYR A 131 22.23 -10.79 1.62
C TYR A 131 22.06 -11.53 0.29
N LEU A 132 22.43 -12.81 0.21
CA LEU A 132 22.31 -13.58 -1.04
C LEU A 132 20.84 -13.79 -1.45
N GLN A 133 19.97 -14.10 -0.48
CA GLN A 133 18.55 -14.26 -0.75
C GLN A 133 17.92 -12.91 -1.11
N SER A 134 18.26 -11.87 -0.36
CA SER A 134 17.80 -10.51 -0.63
C SER A 134 18.18 -10.05 -2.04
N LEU A 135 19.40 -10.35 -2.51
CA LEU A 135 19.85 -10.03 -3.87
C LEU A 135 19.02 -10.77 -4.93
N ILE A 136 18.78 -12.08 -4.75
CA ILE A 136 17.95 -12.86 -5.67
C ILE A 136 16.53 -12.27 -5.73
N PHE A 137 15.93 -11.97 -4.58
CA PHE A 137 14.61 -11.35 -4.52
C PHE A 137 14.60 -9.98 -5.20
N THR A 138 15.61 -9.14 -4.97
CA THR A 138 15.74 -7.84 -5.65
C THR A 138 15.78 -8.01 -7.16
N VAL A 139 16.57 -8.95 -7.69
CA VAL A 139 16.66 -9.19 -9.14
C VAL A 139 15.32 -9.67 -9.70
N VAL A 140 14.67 -10.64 -9.03
CA VAL A 140 13.38 -11.19 -9.47
C VAL A 140 12.29 -10.13 -9.44
N VAL A 141 12.19 -9.36 -8.35
CA VAL A 141 11.19 -8.29 -8.20
C VAL A 141 11.46 -7.17 -9.20
N MET A 142 12.71 -6.76 -9.39
CA MET A 142 13.07 -5.73 -10.38
C MET A 142 12.73 -6.18 -11.80
N ALA A 143 13.03 -7.43 -12.16
CA ALA A 143 12.65 -7.98 -13.46
C ALA A 143 11.13 -7.97 -13.65
N PHE A 144 10.38 -8.37 -12.64
CA PHE A 144 8.91 -8.34 -12.67
C PHE A 144 8.36 -6.91 -12.82
N ILE A 145 8.90 -5.96 -12.05
CA ILE A 145 8.56 -4.54 -12.14
C ILE A 145 8.83 -4.04 -13.56
N LEU A 146 10.04 -4.25 -14.10
CA LEU A 146 10.40 -3.79 -15.44
C LEU A 146 9.50 -4.41 -16.52
N ILE A 147 9.14 -5.70 -16.40
CA ILE A 147 8.22 -6.35 -17.33
C ILE A 147 6.84 -5.68 -17.27
N ILE A 148 6.30 -5.44 -16.06
CA ILE A 148 5.00 -4.80 -15.90
C ILE A 148 5.02 -3.36 -16.41
N PHE A 149 6.02 -2.57 -16.02
CA PHE A 149 6.11 -1.16 -16.39
C PHE A 149 6.34 -0.99 -17.89
N ASN A 150 7.16 -1.83 -18.53
CA ASN A 150 7.37 -1.76 -19.98
C ASN A 150 6.21 -2.37 -20.78
N THR A 151 5.62 -3.49 -20.33
CA THR A 151 4.63 -4.24 -21.12
C THR A 151 3.20 -3.74 -20.91
N ILE A 152 2.81 -3.52 -19.65
CA ILE A 152 1.44 -3.16 -19.28
C ILE A 152 1.26 -1.65 -19.29
N PHE A 153 2.20 -0.92 -18.68
CA PHE A 153 2.08 0.53 -18.56
C PHE A 153 2.83 1.29 -19.66
N GLN A 154 3.79 0.71 -20.39
CA GLN A 154 4.62 1.42 -21.38
C GLN A 154 5.26 2.74 -20.84
N VAL A 155 5.56 2.78 -19.55
CA VAL A 155 6.12 3.99 -18.90
C VAL A 155 7.56 4.17 -19.35
N ILE A 156 7.87 5.35 -19.90
CA ILE A 156 9.26 5.80 -20.05
C ILE A 156 9.74 6.14 -18.64
N LEU A 157 10.44 5.22 -18.01
CA LEU A 157 11.02 5.41 -16.68
C LEU A 157 12.10 6.52 -16.76
N PRO A 158 12.05 7.56 -15.91
CA PRO A 158 13.07 8.61 -15.87
C PRO A 158 14.39 8.15 -15.24
#